data_AF-A0A660L4P5-F1
#
_entry.id   AF-A0A660L4P5-F1
#
_cell.length_a   1.000
_cell.length_b   1.000
_cell.length_c   1.000
_cell.angle_alpha   90.00
_cell.angle_beta   90.00
_cell.angle_gamma   90.00
#
_symmetry.space_group_name_H-M   'P 1'
#
loop_
_entity.id
_entity.type
_entity.pdbx_description
1 polymer ?
#
loop_
_entity_poly.entity_id
_entity_poly.type
_entity_poly.pdbx_seq_one_letter_code
_entity_poly.pdbx_strand_id
1 'polypeptide(L)'
;MRTTTTVLLAVGAATLAVPASASGAAQSDFQAPLGGHLTIESQMREAHTELAQERLTRKAWRLARRLAEHEDRGFSPVKYRRRVADDPPATIARRIRSLRSDIKRRERQERRRKARGARAQRDATASPALEAIAACESGGNPGTNTGNGFYGKYQFTLQTWASVGGSGNPAAASEAEQNQRAALLYAREGASPWPVCGR
;
A
#
# COMPACT_ATOMS: atom_id res chain seq x y z
N MET A 1 48.11 -8.67 -33.19
CA MET A 1 47.59 -8.56 -34.57
C MET A 1 46.16 -9.10 -34.62
N ARG A 2 45.15 -8.22 -34.52
CA ARG A 2 43.76 -8.53 -34.83
C ARG A 2 43.16 -7.30 -35.48
N THR A 3 42.82 -7.43 -36.75
CA THR A 3 42.22 -6.41 -37.61
C THR A 3 40.72 -6.35 -37.33
N THR A 4 40.22 -5.20 -36.89
CA THR A 4 38.78 -4.91 -36.80
C THR A 4 38.34 -4.14 -38.04
N THR A 5 37.56 -4.81 -38.87
CA THR A 5 36.93 -4.25 -40.07
C THR A 5 35.66 -3.49 -39.67
N THR A 6 35.65 -2.19 -39.91
CA THR A 6 34.50 -1.30 -39.74
C THR A 6 33.59 -1.41 -40.96
N VAL A 7 32.33 -1.79 -40.77
CA VAL A 7 31.29 -1.74 -41.82
C VAL A 7 30.43 -0.51 -41.58
N LEU A 8 30.53 0.49 -42.47
CA LEU A 8 29.59 1.61 -42.56
C LEU A 8 28.29 1.14 -43.24
N LEU A 9 27.16 1.27 -42.56
CA LEU A 9 25.83 1.14 -43.16
C LEU A 9 25.34 2.53 -43.55
N ALA A 10 25.29 2.80 -44.85
CA ALA A 10 24.65 3.96 -45.44
C ALA A 10 23.12 3.79 -45.39
N VAL A 11 22.43 4.69 -44.70
CA VAL A 11 20.96 4.78 -44.74
C VAL A 11 20.59 5.75 -45.86
N GLY A 12 20.15 5.21 -47.00
CA GLY A 12 19.59 5.98 -48.09
C GLY A 12 18.19 6.51 -47.76
N ALA A 13 18.01 7.83 -47.85
CA ALA A 13 16.71 8.47 -47.76
C ALA A 13 15.96 8.29 -49.09
N ALA A 14 14.91 7.49 -49.09
CA ALA A 14 13.97 7.38 -50.21
C ALA A 14 12.88 8.45 -50.05
N THR A 15 13.01 9.57 -50.76
CA THR A 15 11.92 10.53 -50.94
C THR A 15 10.93 9.98 -51.97
N LEU A 16 9.82 9.42 -51.50
CA LEU A 16 8.68 9.11 -52.37
C LEU A 16 7.89 10.39 -52.64
N ALA A 17 8.05 10.90 -53.86
CA ALA A 17 7.21 11.95 -54.43
C ALA A 17 5.79 11.41 -54.66
N VAL A 18 4.79 12.11 -54.10
CA VAL A 18 3.37 11.88 -54.36
C VAL A 18 2.99 12.64 -55.64
N PRO A 19 2.42 11.99 -56.68
CA PRO A 19 1.89 12.73 -57.81
C PRO A 19 0.54 13.36 -57.41
N ALA A 20 0.43 14.66 -57.60
CA ALA A 20 -0.83 15.37 -57.62
C ALA A 20 -1.62 14.92 -58.85
N SER A 21 -2.68 14.12 -58.64
CA SER A 21 -3.71 13.88 -59.65
C SER A 21 -4.95 14.67 -59.25
N ALA A 22 -5.11 15.83 -59.87
CA ALA A 22 -6.39 16.51 -59.97
C ALA A 22 -7.11 15.93 -61.19
N SER A 23 -8.32 15.38 -61.00
CA SER A 23 -9.43 15.39 -61.97
C SER A 23 -10.62 14.66 -61.37
N GLY A 24 -11.80 15.28 -61.48
CA GLY A 24 -13.08 14.59 -61.32
C GLY A 24 -13.92 15.11 -60.16
N ALA A 25 -14.36 16.36 -60.23
CA ALA A 25 -15.62 16.75 -59.62
C ALA A 25 -16.75 15.95 -60.32
N ALA A 26 -17.07 14.79 -59.78
CA ALA A 26 -18.39 14.18 -59.97
C ALA A 26 -19.21 14.52 -58.73
N GLN A 27 -19.84 15.70 -58.79
CA GLN A 27 -20.99 16.01 -57.96
C GLN A 27 -22.08 15.00 -58.31
N SER A 28 -22.19 13.93 -57.54
CA SER A 28 -23.44 13.20 -57.44
C SER A 28 -24.30 13.92 -56.40
N ASP A 29 -25.12 14.84 -56.90
CA ASP A 29 -26.28 15.35 -56.19
C ASP A 29 -27.24 14.19 -55.92
N PHE A 30 -26.99 13.44 -54.85
CA PHE A 30 -27.99 12.58 -54.24
C PHE A 30 -28.54 13.30 -53.00
N GLN A 31 -29.28 14.37 -53.27
CA GLN A 31 -30.14 14.99 -52.27
C GLN A 31 -31.35 14.08 -52.04
N ALA A 32 -31.18 13.09 -51.17
CA ALA A 32 -32.31 12.38 -50.60
C ALA A 32 -32.89 13.23 -49.45
N PRO A 33 -34.17 13.60 -49.48
CA PRO A 33 -34.84 14.09 -48.29
C PRO A 33 -35.13 12.90 -47.36
N LEU A 34 -35.38 13.19 -46.07
CA LEU A 34 -35.99 12.34 -45.03
C LEU A 34 -35.02 11.70 -43.99
N GLY A 35 -35.02 12.27 -42.78
CA GLY A 35 -35.01 11.51 -41.52
C GLY A 35 -33.71 10.85 -41.06
N GLY A 36 -32.91 11.57 -40.27
CA GLY A 36 -32.45 11.15 -38.94
C GLY A 36 -31.73 9.82 -38.70
N HIS A 37 -31.21 9.10 -39.70
CA HIS A 37 -30.46 7.86 -39.46
C HIS A 37 -28.96 8.04 -39.72
N LEU A 38 -28.17 7.89 -38.66
CA LEU A 38 -26.70 7.87 -38.66
C LEU A 38 -26.15 6.80 -39.62
N THR A 39 -24.96 7.02 -40.21
CA THR A 39 -24.29 6.02 -41.04
C THR A 39 -23.86 4.81 -40.20
N ILE A 40 -23.82 3.60 -40.78
CA ILE A 40 -23.42 2.36 -40.09
C ILE A 40 -22.06 2.53 -39.39
N GLU A 41 -21.10 3.21 -40.03
CA GLU A 41 -19.79 3.47 -39.45
C GLU A 41 -19.86 4.33 -38.18
N SER A 42 -20.70 5.37 -38.19
CA SER A 42 -20.92 6.22 -37.01
C SER A 42 -21.62 5.46 -35.88
N GLN A 43 -22.61 4.61 -36.19
CA GLN A 43 -23.27 3.74 -35.22
C GLN A 43 -22.30 2.74 -34.58
N MET A 44 -21.42 2.13 -35.38
CA MET A 44 -20.39 1.22 -34.86
C MET A 44 -19.36 1.93 -33.97
N ARG A 45 -18.94 3.15 -34.35
CA ARG A 45 -18.05 3.96 -33.51
C ARG A 45 -18.70 4.31 -32.18
N GLU A 46 -19.98 4.70 -32.19
CA GLU A 46 -20.75 4.99 -30.98
C GLU A 46 -20.87 3.74 -30.08
N ALA A 47 -21.27 2.60 -30.64
CA ALA A 47 -21.35 1.34 -29.91
C ALA A 47 -19.99 0.92 -29.29
N HIS A 48 -18.88 1.10 -30.02
CA HIS A 48 -17.54 0.84 -29.48
C HIS A 48 -17.19 1.77 -28.32
N THR A 49 -17.57 3.05 -28.40
CA THR A 49 -17.34 4.00 -27.30
C THR A 49 -18.17 3.68 -26.07
N GLU A 50 -19.42 3.24 -26.25
CA GLU A 50 -20.30 2.83 -25.15
C GLU A 50 -19.76 1.58 -24.43
N LEU A 51 -19.35 0.55 -25.19
CA LEU A 51 -18.71 -0.65 -24.62
C LEU A 51 -17.42 -0.30 -23.88
N ALA A 52 -16.62 0.62 -24.41
CA ALA A 52 -15.41 1.10 -23.74
C ALA A 52 -15.74 1.84 -22.43
N GLN A 53 -16.76 2.70 -22.43
CA GLN A 53 -17.22 3.44 -21.27
C GLN A 53 -17.73 2.50 -20.17
N GLU A 54 -18.51 1.48 -20.51
CA GLU A 54 -19.06 0.52 -19.55
C GLU A 54 -17.95 -0.32 -18.90
N ARG A 55 -16.97 -0.81 -19.69
CA ARG A 55 -15.81 -1.55 -19.18
C ARG A 55 -14.97 -0.70 -18.23
N LEU A 56 -14.71 0.55 -18.60
CA LEU A 56 -13.93 1.49 -17.78
C LEU A 56 -14.69 1.84 -16.49
N THR A 57 -15.99 2.08 -16.56
CA THR A 57 -16.84 2.38 -15.40
C THR A 57 -16.83 1.24 -14.39
N ARG A 58 -17.01 -0.01 -14.84
CA ARG A 58 -16.92 -1.21 -13.99
C ARG A 58 -15.55 -1.33 -13.31
N LYS A 59 -14.47 -1.01 -14.03
CA LYS A 59 -13.11 -1.02 -13.48
C LYS A 59 -12.87 0.09 -12.46
N ALA A 60 -13.32 1.31 -12.77
CA ALA A 60 -13.21 2.46 -11.88
C ALA A 60 -13.99 2.24 -10.58
N TRP A 61 -15.18 1.65 -10.67
CA TRP A 61 -15.99 1.24 -9.52
C TRP A 61 -15.26 0.28 -8.58
N ARG A 62 -14.68 -0.81 -9.13
CA ARG A 62 -13.93 -1.81 -8.33
C ARG A 62 -12.78 -1.16 -7.55
N LEU A 63 -12.05 -0.25 -8.21
CA LEU A 63 -10.94 0.45 -7.59
C LEU A 63 -11.40 1.49 -6.56
N ALA A 64 -12.49 2.21 -6.83
CA ALA A 64 -13.03 3.19 -5.91
C ALA A 64 -13.59 2.55 -4.64
N ARG A 65 -14.18 1.34 -4.73
CA ARG A 65 -14.60 0.54 -3.58
C ARG A 65 -13.39 0.10 -2.75
N ARG A 66 -12.36 -0.47 -3.38
CA ARG A 66 -11.12 -0.88 -2.69
C ARG A 66 -10.43 0.29 -1.99
N LEU A 67 -10.37 1.46 -2.63
CA LEU A 67 -9.82 2.66 -2.00
C LEU A 67 -10.65 3.08 -0.78
N ALA A 68 -11.98 2.98 -0.85
CA ALA A 68 -12.87 3.29 0.27
C ALA A 68 -12.67 2.33 1.46
N GLU A 69 -12.44 1.04 1.19
CA GLU A 69 -12.09 0.03 2.20
C GLU A 69 -10.78 0.39 2.91
N HIS A 70 -9.73 0.82 2.19
CA HIS A 70 -8.47 1.28 2.80
C HIS A 70 -8.59 2.59 3.60
N GLU A 71 -9.64 3.36 3.38
CA GLU A 71 -9.89 4.65 4.03
C GLU A 71 -10.97 4.54 5.11
N ASP A 72 -11.44 3.32 5.41
CA ASP A 72 -12.55 3.03 6.34
C ASP A 72 -13.79 3.92 6.10
N ARG A 73 -14.03 4.28 4.83
CA ARG A 73 -15.14 5.16 4.43
C ARG A 73 -16.23 4.38 3.73
N GLY A 74 -17.48 4.78 3.95
CA GLY A 74 -18.62 4.22 3.24
C GLY A 74 -18.51 4.41 1.72
N PHE A 75 -18.95 3.39 0.96
CA PHE A 75 -18.99 3.42 -0.50
C PHE A 75 -20.39 3.07 -1.00
N SER A 76 -21.00 3.98 -1.77
CA SER A 76 -22.30 3.76 -2.40
C SER A 76 -22.14 3.50 -3.90
N PRO A 77 -22.44 2.28 -4.39
CA PRO A 77 -22.39 1.94 -5.81
C PRO A 77 -23.28 2.86 -6.67
N VAL A 78 -24.48 3.18 -6.20
CA VAL A 78 -25.46 4.02 -6.92
C VAL A 78 -24.94 5.44 -7.06
N LYS A 79 -24.46 6.06 -5.96
CA LYS A 79 -23.88 7.42 -6.00
C LYS A 79 -22.64 7.47 -6.88
N TYR A 80 -21.82 6.42 -6.88
CA TYR A 80 -20.64 6.36 -7.74
C TYR A 80 -21.03 6.29 -9.21
N ARG A 81 -21.94 5.38 -9.59
CA ARG A 81 -22.39 5.20 -10.98
C ARG A 81 -22.99 6.49 -11.53
N ARG A 82 -23.87 7.15 -10.77
CA ARG A 82 -24.48 8.44 -11.17
C ARG A 82 -23.43 9.52 -11.43
N ARG A 83 -22.33 9.55 -10.66
CA ARG A 83 -21.26 10.55 -10.83
C ARG A 83 -20.44 10.35 -12.11
N VAL A 84 -20.29 9.10 -12.56
CA VAL A 84 -19.43 8.75 -13.69
C VAL A 84 -20.22 8.37 -14.95
N ALA A 85 -21.55 8.44 -14.91
CA ALA A 85 -22.43 8.04 -16.01
C ALA A 85 -22.15 8.87 -17.28
N ASP A 86 -21.93 10.18 -17.10
CA ASP A 86 -21.73 11.13 -18.19
C ASP A 86 -20.22 11.45 -18.44
N ASP A 87 -19.31 10.80 -17.70
CA ASP A 87 -17.87 11.01 -17.87
C ASP A 87 -17.39 10.36 -19.18
N PRO A 88 -16.68 11.08 -20.07
CA PRO A 88 -16.14 10.47 -21.30
C PRO A 88 -15.07 9.42 -20.97
N PRO A 89 -14.85 8.41 -21.84
CA PRO A 89 -13.90 7.32 -21.58
C PRO A 89 -12.49 7.77 -21.15
N ALA A 90 -11.98 8.85 -21.73
CA ALA A 90 -10.68 9.41 -21.37
C ALA A 90 -10.61 9.91 -19.90
N THR A 91 -11.71 10.48 -19.40
CA THR A 91 -11.82 10.93 -18.00
C THR A 91 -11.89 9.74 -17.05
N ILE A 92 -12.65 8.70 -17.38
CA ILE A 92 -12.71 7.48 -16.56
C ILE A 92 -11.33 6.79 -16.54
N ALA A 93 -10.61 6.76 -17.67
CA ALA A 93 -9.26 6.23 -17.74
C ALA A 93 -8.27 6.98 -16.85
N ARG A 94 -8.31 8.33 -16.81
CA ARG A 94 -7.53 9.14 -15.86
C ARG A 94 -7.90 8.81 -14.41
N ARG A 95 -9.19 8.71 -14.11
CA ARG A 95 -9.68 8.34 -12.77
C ARG A 95 -9.16 6.97 -12.33
N ILE A 96 -9.15 5.97 -13.22
CA ILE A 96 -8.57 4.65 -12.96
C ILE A 96 -7.08 4.75 -12.61
N ARG A 97 -6.31 5.57 -13.33
CA ARG A 97 -4.88 5.79 -13.03
C ARG A 97 -4.69 6.43 -11.65
N SER A 98 -5.48 7.45 -11.31
CA SER A 98 -5.46 8.06 -9.97
C SER A 98 -5.78 7.04 -8.89
N LEU A 99 -6.91 6.31 -9.01
CA LEU A 99 -7.34 5.34 -8.02
C LEU A 99 -6.28 4.26 -7.76
N ARG A 100 -5.61 3.77 -8.82
CA ARG A 100 -4.50 2.81 -8.68
C ARG A 100 -3.32 3.40 -7.90
N SER A 101 -2.95 4.64 -8.21
CA SER A 101 -1.88 5.37 -7.50
C SER A 101 -2.25 5.59 -6.03
N ASP A 102 -3.50 5.95 -5.76
CA ASP A 102 -4.02 6.20 -4.41
C ASP A 102 -4.02 4.92 -3.57
N ILE A 103 -4.52 3.79 -4.11
CA ILE A 103 -4.47 2.48 -3.43
C ILE A 103 -3.02 2.13 -3.08
N LYS A 104 -2.10 2.20 -4.06
CA LYS A 104 -0.67 1.89 -3.83
C LYS A 104 -0.06 2.81 -2.76
N ARG A 105 -0.45 4.09 -2.72
CA ARG A 105 -0.02 5.04 -1.70
C ARG A 105 -0.54 4.65 -0.32
N ARG A 106 -1.82 4.27 -0.19
CA ARG A 106 -2.43 3.81 1.07
C ARG A 106 -1.77 2.54 1.58
N GLU A 107 -1.59 1.53 0.74
CA GLU A 107 -0.89 0.29 1.09
C GLU A 107 0.55 0.57 1.58
N ARG A 108 1.29 1.46 0.91
CA ARG A 108 2.64 1.86 1.34
C ARG A 108 2.63 2.58 2.68
N GLN A 109 1.68 3.49 2.91
CA GLN A 109 1.51 4.21 4.18
C GLN A 109 1.22 3.23 5.31
N GLU A 110 0.33 2.27 5.09
CA GLU A 110 0.00 1.23 6.06
C GLU A 110 1.22 0.36 6.41
N ARG A 111 1.96 -0.12 5.41
CA ARG A 111 3.21 -0.86 5.61
C ARG A 111 4.23 -0.06 6.43
N ARG A 112 4.39 1.23 6.13
CA ARG A 112 5.27 2.14 6.88
C ARG A 112 4.81 2.33 8.32
N ARG A 113 3.51 2.50 8.56
CA ARG A 113 2.92 2.61 9.90
C ARG A 113 3.19 1.33 10.71
N LYS A 114 2.92 0.16 10.12
CA LYS A 114 3.20 -1.14 10.72
C LYS A 114 4.69 -1.33 11.04
N ALA A 115 5.58 -0.98 10.11
CA ALA A 115 7.03 -1.06 10.33
C ALA A 115 7.52 -0.11 11.42
N ARG A 116 7.00 1.13 11.48
CA ARG A 116 7.30 2.09 12.55
C ARG A 116 6.83 1.59 13.90
N GLY A 117 5.62 1.03 13.99
CA GLY A 117 5.11 0.41 15.22
C GLY A 117 5.99 -0.75 15.68
N ALA A 118 6.38 -1.64 14.75
CA ALA A 118 7.28 -2.75 15.05
C ALA A 118 8.66 -2.27 15.51
N ARG A 119 9.21 -1.21 14.90
CA ARG A 119 10.47 -0.60 15.34
C ARG A 119 10.36 0.03 16.71
N ALA A 120 9.32 0.83 16.96
CA ALA A 120 9.09 1.44 18.27
C ALA A 120 8.94 0.38 19.37
N GLN A 121 8.26 -0.74 19.08
CA GLN A 121 8.18 -1.87 20.01
C GLN A 121 9.56 -2.47 20.30
N ARG A 122 10.39 -2.70 19.27
CA ARG A 122 11.76 -3.21 19.43
C ARG A 122 12.63 -2.27 20.25
N ASP A 123 12.60 -0.98 19.93
CA ASP A 123 13.34 0.06 20.63
C ASP A 123 12.92 0.15 22.11
N ALA A 124 11.63 -0.06 22.41
CA ALA A 124 11.13 -0.12 23.79
C ALA A 124 11.62 -1.38 24.54
N THR A 125 11.64 -2.55 23.88
CA THR A 125 12.12 -3.81 24.49
C THR A 125 13.64 -3.91 24.63
N ALA A 126 14.40 -3.21 23.77
CA ALA A 126 15.85 -3.18 23.76
C ALA A 126 16.39 -1.82 24.27
N SER A 127 15.64 -1.19 25.19
CA SER A 127 16.07 0.07 25.79
C SER A 127 17.33 -0.15 26.63
N PRO A 128 18.40 0.69 26.49
CA PRO A 128 19.59 0.60 27.33
C PRO A 128 19.29 0.63 28.84
N ALA A 129 18.24 1.35 29.25
CA ALA A 129 17.80 1.38 30.64
C ALA A 129 17.32 -0.01 31.12
N LEU A 130 16.54 -0.72 30.30
CA LEU A 130 16.07 -2.06 30.64
C LEU A 130 17.22 -3.08 30.58
N GLU A 131 18.18 -2.91 29.68
CA GLU A 131 19.37 -3.76 29.66
C GLU A 131 20.21 -3.59 30.93
N ALA A 132 20.39 -2.35 31.40
CA ALA A 132 21.08 -2.06 32.66
C ALA A 132 20.34 -2.64 33.87
N ILE A 133 19.01 -2.48 33.93
CA ILE A 133 18.18 -3.08 34.97
C ILE A 133 18.33 -4.61 34.96
N ALA A 134 18.17 -5.25 33.80
CA ALA A 134 18.29 -6.71 33.69
C ALA A 134 19.67 -7.23 34.14
N ALA A 135 20.74 -6.53 33.76
CA ALA A 135 22.10 -6.88 34.18
C ALA A 135 22.28 -6.77 35.70
N CYS A 136 21.71 -5.73 36.33
CA CYS A 136 21.75 -5.56 37.78
C CYS A 136 20.88 -6.59 38.53
N GLU A 137 19.67 -6.87 38.02
CA GLU A 137 18.68 -7.72 38.69
C GLU A 137 19.04 -9.21 38.65
N SER A 138 19.55 -9.71 37.52
CA SER A 138 19.79 -11.14 37.32
C SER A 138 21.08 -11.47 36.58
N GLY A 139 21.93 -10.48 36.30
CA GLY A 139 23.01 -10.63 35.32
C GLY A 139 22.49 -10.84 33.90
N GLY A 140 21.21 -10.53 33.64
CA GLY A 140 20.55 -10.76 32.36
C GLY A 140 20.02 -12.17 32.14
N ASN A 141 19.95 -13.04 33.17
CA ASN A 141 19.53 -14.43 33.02
C ASN A 141 17.98 -14.59 33.01
N PRO A 142 17.36 -14.96 31.87
CA PRO A 142 15.91 -15.12 31.75
C PRO A 142 15.33 -16.32 32.49
N GLY A 143 16.16 -17.31 32.84
CA GLY A 143 15.74 -18.50 33.59
C GLY A 143 15.85 -18.35 35.11
N THR A 144 16.17 -17.16 35.62
CA THR A 144 16.41 -16.95 37.06
C THR A 144 15.18 -17.29 37.87
N ASN A 145 15.33 -18.27 38.77
CA ASN A 145 14.29 -18.67 39.71
C ASN A 145 14.97 -19.27 40.94
N THR A 146 15.39 -18.40 41.87
CA THR A 146 16.15 -18.79 43.07
C THR A 146 15.27 -19.17 44.25
N GLY A 147 13.93 -19.11 44.09
CA GLY A 147 12.98 -19.34 45.18
C GLY A 147 12.75 -18.12 46.09
N ASN A 148 13.26 -16.94 45.72
CA ASN A 148 13.10 -15.69 46.50
C ASN A 148 11.78 -14.93 46.23
N GLY A 149 10.85 -15.51 45.45
CA GLY A 149 9.57 -14.89 45.07
C GLY A 149 9.64 -13.95 43.86
N PHE A 150 10.83 -13.80 43.26
CA PHE A 150 11.08 -13.05 42.04
C PHE A 150 11.56 -13.97 40.93
N TYR A 151 11.22 -13.63 39.69
CA TYR A 151 11.39 -14.54 38.56
C TYR A 151 11.90 -13.84 37.31
N GLY A 152 12.75 -14.54 36.59
CA GLY A 152 13.25 -14.19 35.27
C GLY A 152 14.24 -13.03 35.26
N LYS A 153 14.51 -12.55 34.06
CA LYS A 153 15.56 -11.56 33.74
C LYS A 153 15.43 -10.24 34.52
N TYR A 154 14.20 -9.82 34.79
CA TYR A 154 13.89 -8.55 35.44
C TYR A 154 13.40 -8.70 36.89
N GLN A 155 13.53 -9.91 37.46
CA GLN A 155 13.08 -10.21 38.82
C GLN A 155 11.63 -9.76 39.06
N PHE A 156 10.71 -10.22 38.20
CA PHE A 156 9.28 -9.92 38.37
C PHE A 156 8.67 -10.69 39.54
N THR A 157 7.72 -10.07 40.25
CA THR A 157 6.74 -10.82 41.06
C THR A 157 5.63 -11.36 40.15
N LEU A 158 4.92 -12.41 40.60
CA LEU A 158 3.76 -12.93 39.85
C LEU A 158 2.64 -11.89 39.70
N GLN A 159 2.44 -11.05 40.71
CA GLN A 159 1.42 -9.99 40.67
C GLN A 159 1.75 -8.91 39.64
N THR A 160 2.99 -8.42 39.63
CA THR A 160 3.43 -7.42 38.66
C THR A 160 3.45 -8.02 37.26
N TRP A 161 3.89 -9.27 37.09
CA TRP A 161 3.81 -9.97 35.82
C TRP A 161 2.39 -10.01 35.25
N ALA A 162 1.41 -10.34 36.09
CA ALA A 162 0.00 -10.34 35.72
C ALA A 162 -0.53 -8.94 35.41
N SER A 163 -0.08 -7.89 36.11
CA SER A 163 -0.53 -6.50 35.90
C SER A 163 -0.14 -5.92 34.54
N VAL A 164 0.90 -6.49 33.92
CA VAL A 164 1.33 -6.19 32.53
C VAL A 164 0.92 -7.29 31.54
N GLY A 165 -0.04 -8.13 31.93
CA GLY A 165 -0.73 -9.12 31.10
C GLY A 165 0.05 -10.41 30.87
N GLY A 166 1.09 -10.67 31.66
CA GLY A 166 1.76 -11.96 31.69
C GLY A 166 0.92 -13.02 32.40
N SER A 167 1.16 -14.28 32.07
CA SER A 167 0.53 -15.43 32.74
C SER A 167 1.59 -16.45 33.17
N GLY A 168 1.29 -17.24 34.20
CA GLY A 168 2.21 -18.26 34.69
C GLY A 168 3.48 -17.68 35.34
N ASN A 169 4.56 -18.46 35.32
CA ASN A 169 5.85 -18.07 35.89
C ASN A 169 6.67 -17.24 34.87
N PRO A 170 7.12 -16.01 35.20
CA PRO A 170 7.95 -15.18 34.33
C PRO A 170 9.22 -15.87 33.83
N ALA A 171 9.88 -16.68 34.67
CA ALA A 171 11.10 -17.41 34.32
C ALA A 171 10.85 -18.53 33.29
N ALA A 172 9.60 -18.99 33.13
CA ALA A 172 9.22 -19.95 32.09
C ALA A 172 8.81 -19.27 30.78
N ALA A 173 8.59 -17.95 30.79
CA ALA A 173 8.28 -17.19 29.59
C ALA A 173 9.55 -16.95 28.75
N SER A 174 9.37 -16.83 27.44
CA SER A 174 10.47 -16.48 26.54
C SER A 174 11.12 -15.16 26.94
N GLU A 175 12.43 -15.01 26.73
CA GLU A 175 13.13 -13.76 27.03
C GLU A 175 12.48 -12.56 26.30
N ALA A 176 12.05 -12.75 25.05
CA ALA A 176 11.35 -11.72 24.30
C ALA A 176 10.06 -11.25 24.98
N GLU A 177 9.30 -12.16 25.57
CA GLU A 177 8.10 -11.81 26.34
C GLU A 177 8.47 -11.07 27.63
N GLN A 178 9.51 -11.53 28.34
CA GLN A 178 9.99 -10.85 29.55
C GLN A 178 10.42 -9.40 29.25
N ASN A 179 11.20 -9.19 28.18
CA ASN A 179 11.61 -7.85 27.71
C ASN A 179 10.37 -7.01 27.31
N GLN A 180 9.38 -7.61 26.66
CA GLN A 180 8.13 -6.93 26.29
C GLN A 180 7.34 -6.46 27.51
N ARG A 181 7.18 -7.33 28.51
CA ARG A 181 6.46 -6.99 29.75
C ARG A 181 7.22 -5.93 30.56
N ALA A 182 8.55 -6.02 30.62
CA ALA A 182 9.39 -5.00 31.25
C ALA A 182 9.27 -3.64 30.57
N ALA A 183 9.27 -3.61 29.23
CA ALA A 183 9.04 -2.37 28.48
C ALA A 183 7.64 -1.77 28.73
N LEU A 184 6.60 -2.61 28.83
CA LEU A 184 5.25 -2.14 29.17
C LEU A 184 5.19 -1.56 30.59
N LEU A 185 5.83 -2.23 31.55
CA LEU A 185 5.89 -1.76 32.93
C LEU A 185 6.67 -0.43 33.02
N TYR A 186 7.84 -0.37 32.39
CA TYR A 186 8.69 0.82 32.38
C TYR A 186 8.02 2.00 31.67
N ALA A 187 7.29 1.76 30.59
CA ALA A 187 6.50 2.82 29.94
C ALA A 187 5.36 3.36 30.83
N ARG A 188 4.83 2.55 31.75
CA ARG A 188 3.75 2.93 32.67
C ARG A 188 4.26 3.59 33.95
N GLU A 189 5.32 3.06 34.54
CA GLU A 189 5.76 3.38 35.92
C GLU A 189 7.20 3.90 35.97
N GLY A 190 7.87 4.03 34.82
CA GLY A 190 9.29 4.35 34.76
C GLY A 190 10.14 3.28 35.46
N ALA A 191 11.18 3.74 36.16
CA ALA A 191 12.08 2.88 36.92
C ALA A 191 11.56 2.52 38.32
N SER A 192 10.40 3.03 38.75
CA SER A 192 9.89 2.83 40.12
C SER A 192 9.83 1.36 40.59
N PRO A 193 9.52 0.37 39.73
CA PRO A 193 9.52 -1.03 40.13
C PRO A 193 10.91 -1.61 40.44
N TRP A 194 11.98 -0.92 40.02
CA TRP A 194 13.38 -1.31 40.20
C TRP A 194 14.13 -0.21 40.98
N PRO A 195 13.82 -0.01 42.28
CA PRO A 195 14.27 1.15 43.05
C PRO A 195 15.79 1.23 43.27
N VAL A 196 16.50 0.10 43.13
CA VAL A 196 17.96 0.02 43.23
C VAL A 196 18.60 -0.02 41.84
N CYS A 197 18.16 -0.97 41.00
CA CYS A 197 18.75 -1.21 39.69
C CYS A 197 18.31 -0.23 38.58
N GLY A 198 17.29 0.60 38.82
CA GLY A 198 16.77 1.58 37.88
C GLY A 198 17.25 3.01 38.10
N ARG A 199 18.29 3.22 38.93
CA ARG A 199 18.90 4.53 39.20
C ARG A 199 19.94 4.93 38.16
#